data_AF-A0A520YIN1-F1
#
_entry.id   AF-A0A520YIN1-F1
#
_cell.length_a   1.000
_cell.length_b   1.000
_cell.length_c   1.000
_cell.angle_alpha   90.00
_cell.angle_beta   90.00
_cell.angle_gamma   90.00
#
_symmetry.space_group_name_H-M   'P 1'
#
loop_
_entity.id
_entity.type
_entity.pdbx_description
1 polymer ?
#
loop_
_entity_poly.entity_id
_entity_poly.type
_entity_poly.pdbx_seq_one_letter_code
_entity_poly.pdbx_strand_id
1 'polypeptide(L)'
;IYIDAIEWVEMPNTRGMSQFADGGIVGTKPYAASGNYVNKMSDYCKSCHYKASQKTGERACPLNSMYWHFMLRHRDRLGNNPRTAMPYRNWDKRSSSEQDAVLEDAKAKLQGLDKL
;
A
#
# COMPACT_ATOMS: atom_id res chain seq x y z
N ILE A 1 -6.94 4.34 22.19
CA ILE A 1 -6.94 2.97 21.60
C ILE A 1 -5.80 2.16 22.21
N TYR A 2 -4.55 2.65 22.18
CA TYR A 2 -3.43 2.04 22.90
C TYR A 2 -3.18 2.75 24.24
N ILE A 3 -2.75 1.99 25.24
CA ILE A 3 -2.57 2.44 26.63
C ILE A 3 -1.28 3.26 26.82
N ASP A 4 -0.33 3.10 25.90
CA ASP A 4 1.02 3.67 25.89
C ASP A 4 1.18 4.80 24.87
N ALA A 5 0.08 5.30 24.32
CA ALA A 5 0.07 6.38 23.34
C ALA A 5 0.29 7.74 24.02
N ILE A 6 1.56 8.12 24.18
CA ILE A 6 1.99 9.47 24.60
C ILE A 6 2.71 10.12 23.42
N GLU A 7 2.45 11.41 23.16
CA GLU A 7 2.87 12.12 21.94
C GLU A 7 4.36 11.93 21.60
N TRP A 8 5.25 11.99 22.59
CA TRP A 8 6.69 11.85 22.36
C TRP A 8 7.09 10.49 21.76
N VAL A 9 6.29 9.43 22.00
CA VAL A 9 6.46 8.11 21.40
C VAL A 9 5.59 7.98 20.13
N GLU A 10 4.34 8.39 20.22
CA GLU A 10 3.33 8.13 19.20
C GLU A 10 3.62 8.94 17.92
N MET A 11 3.92 10.23 18.04
CA MET A 11 4.09 11.14 16.91
C MET A 11 5.21 10.72 15.95
N PRO A 12 6.45 10.39 16.39
CA PRO A 12 7.50 9.93 15.46
C PRO A 12 7.17 8.57 14.82
N ASN A 13 6.51 7.65 15.54
CA ASN A 13 6.10 6.36 15.00
C ASN A 13 4.99 6.49 13.97
N THR A 14 3.96 7.28 14.26
CA THR A 14 2.83 7.47 13.35
C THR A 14 3.22 8.35 12.17
N ARG A 15 3.68 9.58 12.42
CA ARG A 15 3.93 10.57 11.36
C ARG A 15 5.18 10.24 10.54
N GLY A 16 6.24 9.80 11.19
CA GLY A 16 7.50 9.46 10.54
C GLY A 16 7.47 8.03 10.00
N MET A 17 7.50 7.04 10.89
CA MET A 17 7.73 5.65 10.49
C MET A 17 6.56 5.10 9.66
N SER A 18 5.33 5.23 10.14
CA SER A 18 4.14 4.67 9.50
C SER A 18 3.73 5.46 8.25
N GLN A 19 3.56 6.77 8.37
CA GLN A 19 3.01 7.62 7.29
C GLN A 19 4.08 8.19 6.34
N PHE A 20 5.37 8.09 6.68
CA PHE A 20 6.47 8.65 5.88
C PHE A 20 6.33 10.16 5.60
N ALA A 21 5.62 10.87 6.47
CA ALA A 21 5.30 12.29 6.29
C ALA A 21 6.47 13.21 6.71
N ASP A 22 7.51 12.65 7.31
CA ASP A 22 8.77 13.33 7.65
C ASP A 22 9.80 13.29 6.51
N GLY A 23 9.49 12.63 5.39
CA GLY A 23 10.41 12.49 4.26
C GLY A 23 11.54 11.48 4.47
N GLY A 24 11.46 10.64 5.51
CA GLY A 24 12.43 9.60 5.79
C GLY A 24 13.45 9.95 6.88
N ILE A 25 13.09 10.79 7.85
CA ILE A 25 13.95 11.07 9.01
C ILE A 25 14.09 9.81 9.86
N VAL A 26 13.00 9.11 10.15
CA VAL A 26 13.01 7.89 10.97
C VAL A 26 13.02 6.58 10.17
N GLY A 27 12.87 6.65 8.84
CA GLY A 27 12.72 5.48 7.98
C GLY A 27 13.37 5.66 6.62
N THR A 28 13.89 4.58 6.04
CA THR A 28 14.61 4.64 4.74
C THR A 28 13.69 4.50 3.52
N LYS A 29 12.43 4.13 3.73
CA LYS A 29 11.39 4.00 2.70
C LYS A 29 9.99 4.05 3.34
N PRO A 30 8.92 4.37 2.59
CA PRO A 30 7.56 4.19 3.09
C PRO A 30 7.27 2.71 3.32
N TYR A 31 6.68 2.36 4.46
CA TYR A 31 6.20 1.01 4.76
C TYR A 31 4.86 0.70 4.08
N ALA A 32 4.77 0.97 2.78
CA ALA A 32 3.63 0.59 1.95
C ALA A 32 3.77 -0.87 1.52
N ALA A 33 2.68 -1.65 1.63
CA ALA A 33 2.65 -3.04 1.23
C ALA A 33 1.28 -3.44 0.67
N SER A 34 1.27 -4.43 -0.22
CA SER A 34 0.04 -5.04 -0.73
C SER A 34 -0.44 -6.18 0.17
N GLY A 35 -1.59 -6.77 -0.16
CA GLY A 35 -2.13 -7.94 0.54
C GLY A 35 -1.20 -9.15 0.54
N ASN A 36 -0.23 -9.22 -0.40
CA ASN A 36 0.77 -10.27 -0.42
C ASN A 36 1.66 -10.28 0.84
N TYR A 37 2.01 -9.11 1.38
CA TYR A 37 2.78 -9.03 2.61
C TYR A 37 1.97 -9.56 3.80
N VAL A 38 0.73 -9.09 3.94
CA VAL A 38 -0.19 -9.53 5.01
C VAL A 38 -0.40 -11.05 4.94
N ASN A 39 -0.65 -11.60 3.76
CA ASN A 39 -0.82 -13.04 3.55
C ASN A 39 0.44 -13.85 3.91
N LYS A 40 1.64 -13.31 3.71
CA LYS A 40 2.88 -13.99 4.06
C LYS A 40 3.18 -13.94 5.56
N MET A 41 2.82 -12.85 6.22
CA MET A 41 3.19 -12.57 7.62
C MET A 41 2.09 -12.90 8.63
N SER A 42 0.92 -13.38 8.16
CA SER A 42 -0.23 -13.70 9.00
C SER A 42 -1.06 -14.84 8.40
N ASP A 43 -2.06 -15.29 9.15
CA ASP A 43 -3.07 -16.25 8.72
C ASP A 43 -4.43 -15.61 8.36
N TYR A 44 -4.56 -14.28 8.49
CA TYR A 44 -5.81 -13.55 8.26
C TYR A 44 -6.44 -13.79 6.89
N CYS A 45 -5.62 -13.97 5.85
CA CYS A 45 -6.09 -14.11 4.49
C CYS A 45 -6.78 -15.47 4.21
N LYS A 46 -6.60 -16.48 5.07
CA LYS A 46 -7.15 -17.84 4.84
C LYS A 46 -8.67 -17.86 4.84
N SER A 47 -9.29 -17.14 5.77
CA SER A 47 -10.75 -17.03 5.93
C SER A 47 -11.30 -15.67 5.47
N CYS A 48 -10.45 -14.78 4.96
CA CYS A 48 -10.88 -13.46 4.52
C CYS A 48 -11.85 -13.53 3.33
N HIS A 49 -12.84 -12.63 3.33
CA HIS A 49 -13.70 -12.38 2.18
C HIS A 49 -12.84 -12.07 0.94
N TYR A 50 -11.87 -11.17 1.07
CA TYR A 50 -11.00 -10.83 -0.03
C TYR A 50 -9.88 -11.85 -0.27
N LYS A 51 -9.43 -11.97 -1.51
CA LYS A 51 -8.36 -12.84 -1.96
C LYS A 51 -7.11 -12.02 -2.24
N ALA A 52 -6.07 -12.25 -1.43
CA ALA A 52 -4.77 -11.58 -1.58
C ALA A 52 -4.06 -11.90 -2.91
N SER A 53 -4.39 -13.02 -3.55
CA SER A 53 -3.85 -13.44 -4.85
C SER A 53 -4.49 -12.73 -6.05
N GLN A 54 -5.70 -12.16 -5.88
CA GLN A 54 -6.40 -11.46 -6.96
C GLN A 54 -5.94 -10.00 -7.04
N LYS A 55 -5.59 -9.55 -8.25
CA LYS A 55 -5.08 -8.19 -8.48
C LYS A 55 -6.19 -7.12 -8.53
N THR A 56 -7.35 -7.47 -9.10
CA THR A 56 -8.49 -6.57 -9.37
C THR A 56 -9.81 -7.33 -9.24
N GLY A 57 -10.92 -6.59 -9.14
CA GLY A 57 -12.27 -7.14 -9.04
C GLY A 57 -12.83 -7.09 -7.63
N GLU A 58 -14.10 -7.50 -7.50
CA GLU A 58 -14.88 -7.40 -6.26
C GLU A 58 -14.25 -8.16 -5.08
N ARG A 59 -13.69 -9.34 -5.36
CA ARG A 59 -13.05 -10.21 -4.37
C ARG A 59 -11.56 -9.93 -4.19
N ALA A 60 -10.96 -9.00 -4.94
CA ALA A 60 -9.55 -8.67 -4.78
C ALA A 60 -9.31 -7.90 -3.48
N CYS A 61 -8.23 -8.25 -2.77
CA CYS A 61 -7.82 -7.54 -1.57
C CYS A 61 -7.61 -6.04 -1.88
N PRO A 62 -8.29 -5.11 -1.18
CA PRO A 62 -8.18 -3.68 -1.43
C PRO A 62 -6.74 -3.16 -1.38
N LEU A 63 -5.90 -3.74 -0.50
CA LEU A 63 -4.49 -3.38 -0.39
C LEU A 63 -3.70 -3.60 -1.69
N ASN A 64 -4.14 -4.51 -2.57
CA ASN A 64 -3.42 -4.80 -3.81
C ASN A 64 -3.46 -3.63 -4.80
N SER A 65 -4.65 -3.11 -5.07
CA SER A 65 -4.83 -1.99 -5.99
C SER A 65 -4.48 -0.65 -5.32
N MET A 66 -4.86 -0.46 -4.05
CA MET A 66 -4.50 0.75 -3.30
C MET A 66 -2.99 0.94 -3.13
N TYR A 67 -2.22 -0.15 -2.97
CA TYR A 67 -0.75 -0.08 -2.94
C TYR A 67 -0.20 0.56 -4.23
N TRP A 68 -0.64 0.08 -5.41
CA TRP A 68 -0.14 0.63 -6.67
C TRP A 68 -0.65 2.04 -6.94
N HIS A 69 -1.90 2.34 -6.55
CA HIS A 69 -2.42 3.71 -6.61
C HIS A 69 -1.58 4.68 -5.77
N PHE A 70 -1.22 4.30 -4.54
CA PHE A 70 -0.32 5.09 -3.69
C PHE A 70 1.06 5.27 -4.33
N MET A 71 1.70 4.18 -4.74
CA MET A 71 3.04 4.23 -5.32
C MET A 71 3.05 5.13 -6.56
N LEU A 72 2.12 4.96 -7.50
CA LEU A 72 2.11 5.76 -8.73
C LEU A 72 1.74 7.22 -8.51
N ARG A 73 0.78 7.52 -7.62
CA ARG A 73 0.43 8.90 -7.25
C ARG A 73 1.64 9.66 -6.72
N HIS A 74 2.60 8.98 -6.11
CA HIS A 74 3.79 9.57 -5.50
C HIS A 74 5.08 9.21 -6.24
N ARG A 75 4.99 8.77 -7.50
CA ARG A 75 6.14 8.28 -8.28
C ARG A 75 7.27 9.30 -8.39
N ASP A 76 6.97 10.58 -8.55
CA ASP A 76 8.00 11.63 -8.66
C ASP A 76 8.88 11.74 -7.40
N ARG A 77 8.27 11.55 -6.22
CA ARG A 77 8.97 11.62 -4.92
C ARG A 77 9.62 10.29 -4.57
N LEU A 78 8.87 9.20 -4.72
CA LEU A 78 9.29 7.88 -4.25
C LEU A 78 10.16 7.15 -5.28
N GLY A 79 9.98 7.39 -6.57
CA GLY A 79 10.69 6.71 -7.66
C GLY A 79 12.21 6.91 -7.65
N ASN A 80 12.67 8.02 -7.06
CA ASN A 80 14.09 8.29 -6.85
C ASN A 80 14.68 7.53 -5.65
N ASN A 81 13.86 6.87 -4.81
CA ASN A 81 14.35 6.08 -3.69
C ASN A 81 14.80 4.67 -4.17
N PRO A 82 16.09 4.31 -4.03
CA PRO A 82 16.62 3.01 -4.49
C PRO A 82 15.88 1.80 -3.91
N ARG A 83 15.33 1.92 -2.69
CA ARG A 83 14.58 0.85 -2.01
C ARG A 83 13.22 0.56 -2.64
N THR A 84 12.71 1.47 -3.48
CA THR A 84 11.44 1.32 -4.21
C THR A 84 11.61 1.07 -5.71
N ALA A 85 12.86 1.10 -6.21
CA ALA A 85 13.16 0.96 -7.62
C ALA A 85 12.65 -0.38 -8.21
N MET A 86 12.84 -1.49 -7.49
CA MET A 86 12.40 -2.82 -7.96
C MET A 86 10.88 -2.91 -8.12
N PRO A 87 10.05 -2.49 -7.15
CA PRO A 87 8.61 -2.34 -7.36
C PRO A 87 8.24 -1.55 -8.63
N TYR A 88 8.81 -0.36 -8.85
CA TYR A 88 8.49 0.41 -10.07
C TYR A 88 8.91 -0.30 -11.35
N ARG A 89 10.10 -0.91 -11.39
CA ARG A 89 10.54 -1.70 -12.55
C ARG A 89 9.62 -2.88 -12.86
N ASN A 90 9.04 -3.50 -11.83
CA ASN A 90 8.06 -4.57 -12.02
C ASN A 90 6.70 -4.05 -12.48
N TRP A 91 6.32 -2.84 -12.05
CA TRP A 91 5.12 -2.17 -12.53
C TRP A 91 5.23 -1.82 -14.01
N ASP A 92 6.33 -1.19 -14.41
CA ASP A 92 6.55 -0.70 -15.77
C ASP A 92 6.58 -1.82 -16.84
N LYS A 93 6.81 -3.07 -16.42
CA LYS A 93 6.76 -4.25 -17.29
C LYS A 93 5.34 -4.77 -17.58
N ARG A 94 4.33 -4.31 -16.84
CA ARG A 94 2.94 -4.72 -17.04
C ARG A 94 2.36 -4.06 -18.29
N SER A 95 1.42 -4.71 -18.95
CA SER A 95 0.69 -4.08 -20.06
C SER A 95 -0.08 -2.85 -19.58
N SER A 96 -0.32 -1.89 -20.48
CA SER A 96 -1.18 -0.73 -20.18
C SER A 96 -2.54 -1.16 -19.64
N SER A 97 -3.16 -2.17 -20.26
CA SER A 97 -4.43 -2.72 -19.81
C SER A 97 -4.41 -3.27 -18.37
N GLU A 98 -3.33 -3.94 -17.95
CA GLU A 98 -3.20 -4.41 -16.57
C GLU A 98 -2.98 -3.24 -15.60
N GLN A 99 -2.24 -2.22 -16.02
CA GLN A 99 -2.00 -1.02 -15.22
C GLN A 99 -3.29 -0.24 -15.00
N ASP A 100 -4.04 0.02 -16.06
CA ASP A 100 -5.30 0.74 -16.04
C ASP A 100 -6.33 0.02 -15.17
N ALA A 101 -6.51 -1.29 -15.36
CA ALA A 101 -7.45 -2.08 -14.57
C ALA A 101 -7.14 -2.01 -13.06
N VAL A 102 -5.86 -2.04 -12.67
CA VAL A 102 -5.46 -1.93 -11.25
C VAL A 102 -5.76 -0.53 -10.69
N LEU A 103 -5.53 0.52 -11.48
CA LEU A 103 -5.77 1.89 -11.05
C LEU A 103 -7.26 2.25 -11.00
N GLU A 104 -8.05 1.75 -11.94
CA GLU A 104 -9.51 1.88 -11.92
C GLU A 104 -10.12 1.17 -10.71
N ASP A 105 -9.68 -0.07 -10.44
CA ASP A 105 -10.10 -0.82 -9.27
C ASP A 105 -9.77 -0.09 -7.96
N ALA A 106 -8.58 0.51 -7.87
CA ALA A 106 -8.20 1.31 -6.71
C ALA A 106 -9.10 2.55 -6.55
N LYS A 107 -9.38 3.27 -7.65
CA LYS A 107 -10.26 4.45 -7.63
C LYS A 107 -11.68 4.09 -7.19
N ALA A 108 -12.23 2.99 -7.70
CA ALA A 108 -13.56 2.51 -7.33
C ALA A 108 -13.62 2.18 -5.82
N LYS A 109 -12.61 1.46 -5.30
CA LYS A 109 -12.52 1.14 -3.86
C LYS A 109 -12.33 2.39 -3.00
N LEU A 110 -11.57 3.40 -3.47
CA LEU A 110 -11.39 4.67 -2.77
C LEU A 110 -12.68 5.51 -2.70
N GLN A 111 -13.49 5.49 -3.76
CA GLN A 111 -14.80 6.15 -3.78
C GLN A 111 -15.82 5.45 -2.85
N GLY A 112 -15.63 4.16 -2.61
CA GLY A 112 -16.49 3.33 -1.76
C GLY A 112 -15.85 2.93 -0.42
N LEU A 113 -14.94 3.71 0.15
CA LEU A 113 -14.19 3.34 1.35
C LEU A 113 -15.09 2.88 2.51
N ASP A 114 -16.21 3.57 2.72
CA ASP A 114 -17.16 3.26 3.80
C ASP A 114 -17.92 1.95 3.61
N LYS A 115 -17.75 1.29 2.45
CA LYS A 115 -18.44 0.04 2.07
C LYS A 115 -17.49 -1.16 2.01
N LEU A 116 -16.20 -0.98 2.31
CA LEU A 116 -15.22 -2.05 2.44
C LEU A 116 -15.33 -2.71 3.82
#